data_AF-A0A0F9D3Y1-F1
#
_entry.id   AF-A0A0F9D3Y1-F1
#
_cell.length_a   1.000
_cell.length_b   1.000
_cell.length_c   1.000
_cell.angle_alpha   90.00
_cell.angle_beta   90.00
_cell.angle_gamma   90.00
#
_symmetry.space_group_name_H-M   'P 1'
#
loop_
_entity.id
_entity.type
_entity.pdbx_description
1 polymer ?
#
loop_
_entity_poly.entity_id
_entity_poly.type
_entity_poly.pdbx_seq_one_letter_code
_entity_poly.pdbx_strand_id
1 'polypeptide(L)'
;MKEAVDNALDACEEAGILPEVGIEIDQLDETHFKVSVQDNGPGIVKKQIPSIFGQLLYGSKFHRLRMSRGQQGIGISAAGMYGLLTTGKPVRIISRTSTRAKAHCYEVQIDTKKNRPDIVHDEQIEWDASHGTRVEIELEAKYQRGRQGVDDYLMQTAIANPHVTFRYRAPDGREEQYPAAARQLPAIPKSIRPHPHGIELGVLIKMLQDTRGKSVRQFLTGDFSRVSPRVANQIIETSGIRRNARASSLNGP
;
A
#
# COMPACT_ATOMS: atom_id res chain seq x y z
N MET A 1 6.61 3.47 10.79
CA MET A 1 5.74 4.67 10.91
C MET A 1 5.22 5.10 9.54
N LYS A 2 6.04 5.68 8.64
CA LYS A 2 5.61 6.12 7.30
C LYS A 2 4.71 5.11 6.55
N GLU A 3 5.15 3.86 6.44
CA GLU A 3 4.40 2.83 5.70
C GLU A 3 3.01 2.52 6.29
N ALA A 4 2.86 2.62 7.61
CA ALA A 4 1.57 2.40 8.27
C ALA A 4 0.64 3.61 8.07
N VAL A 5 1.18 4.83 8.17
CA VAL A 5 0.43 6.07 7.90
C VAL A 5 -0.02 6.14 6.45
N ASP A 6 0.87 5.88 5.49
CA ASP A 6 0.54 5.92 4.07
C ASP A 6 -0.58 4.91 3.70
N ASN A 7 -0.56 3.72 4.31
CA ASN A 7 -1.61 2.72 4.10
C ASN A 7 -2.94 3.13 4.75
N ALA A 8 -2.91 3.73 5.94
CA ALA A 8 -4.10 4.28 6.60
C ALA A 8 -4.77 5.35 5.74
N LEU A 9 -3.98 6.29 5.19
CA LEU A 9 -4.48 7.36 4.32
C LEU A 9 -5.08 6.81 3.03
N ASP A 10 -4.36 5.91 2.34
CA ASP A 10 -4.85 5.29 1.11
C ASP A 10 -6.16 4.52 1.36
N ALA A 11 -6.27 3.79 2.48
CA ALA A 11 -7.48 3.04 2.82
C ALA A 11 -8.70 3.94 3.08
N CYS A 12 -8.50 5.06 3.78
CA CYS A 12 -9.56 6.02 4.05
C CYS A 12 -10.01 6.74 2.76
N GLU A 13 -9.06 7.24 1.97
CA GLU A 13 -9.33 7.97 0.72
C GLU A 13 -10.05 7.09 -0.31
N GLU A 14 -9.65 5.82 -0.45
CA GLU A 14 -10.32 4.87 -1.36
C GLU A 14 -11.74 4.53 -0.92
N ALA A 15 -12.02 4.57 0.39
CA ALA A 15 -13.36 4.36 0.94
C ALA A 15 -14.23 5.63 0.96
N GLY A 16 -13.67 6.79 0.57
CA GLY A 16 -14.39 8.06 0.67
C GLY A 16 -14.58 8.57 2.10
N ILE A 17 -13.71 8.16 3.02
CA ILE A 17 -13.74 8.53 4.44
C ILE A 17 -12.69 9.61 4.71
N LEU A 18 -13.05 10.67 5.44
CA LEU A 18 -12.08 11.66 5.91
C LEU A 18 -11.13 10.99 6.92
N PRO A 19 -9.81 10.94 6.65
CA PRO A 19 -8.90 10.15 7.46
C PRO A 19 -8.70 10.77 8.84
N GLU A 20 -8.94 9.97 9.86
CA GLU A 20 -8.49 10.21 11.23
C GLU A 20 -7.51 9.11 11.62
N VAL A 21 -6.27 9.50 11.90
CA VAL A 21 -5.18 8.57 12.17
C VAL A 21 -4.59 8.84 13.56
N GLY A 22 -4.71 7.86 14.45
CA GLY A 22 -4.03 7.83 15.74
C GLY A 22 -2.67 7.16 15.61
N ILE A 23 -1.64 7.76 16.21
CA ILE A 23 -0.26 7.29 16.16
C ILE A 23 0.28 7.33 17.58
N GLU A 24 0.75 6.20 18.07
CA GLU A 24 1.34 6.06 19.39
C GLU A 24 2.69 5.39 19.26
N ILE A 25 3.72 5.95 19.88
CA ILE A 25 5.03 5.31 19.98
C ILE A 25 5.35 5.15 21.45
N ASP A 26 5.33 3.91 21.93
CA ASP A 26 5.69 3.59 23.30
C ASP A 26 7.16 3.14 23.35
N GLN A 27 7.97 3.72 24.24
CA GLN A 27 9.32 3.22 24.51
C GLN A 27 9.23 2.03 25.47
N LEU A 28 9.67 0.86 25.02
CA LEU A 28 9.68 -0.37 25.83
C LEU A 28 11.01 -0.55 26.55
N ASP A 29 12.11 -0.16 25.89
CA ASP A 29 13.47 -0.21 26.41
C ASP A 29 14.32 0.92 25.77
N GLU A 30 15.62 0.99 26.05
CA GLU A 30 16.53 1.98 25.46
C GLU A 30 16.51 1.97 23.92
N THR A 31 16.45 0.78 23.32
CA THR A 31 16.47 0.58 21.86
C THR A 31 15.17 -0.01 21.31
N HIS A 32 14.23 -0.42 22.15
CA HIS A 32 13.00 -1.09 21.71
C HIS A 32 11.79 -0.16 21.81
N PHE A 33 11.03 -0.10 20.73
CA PHE A 33 9.84 0.74 20.62
C PHE A 33 8.67 -0.06 20.04
N LYS A 34 7.47 0.24 20.54
CA LYS A 34 6.22 -0.22 19.95
C LYS A 34 5.56 0.93 19.20
N VAL A 35 5.42 0.78 17.90
CA VAL A 35 4.72 1.75 17.04
C VAL A 35 3.31 1.23 16.76
N SER A 36 2.31 2.00 17.17
CA SER A 36 0.90 1.71 16.92
C SER A 36 0.31 2.77 16.00
N VAL A 37 -0.35 2.35 14.92
CA VAL A 37 -1.08 3.25 14.02
C VAL A 37 -2.51 2.73 13.87
N GLN A 38 -3.48 3.60 14.13
CA GLN A 38 -4.91 3.30 14.04
C GLN A 38 -5.59 4.26 13.08
N ASP A 39 -6.36 3.72 12.14
CA ASP A 39 -7.20 4.49 11.21
C ASP A 39 -8.69 4.29 11.48
N ASN A 40 -9.49 5.22 10.96
CA ASN A 40 -10.94 5.12 10.84
C ASN A 40 -11.37 4.65 9.43
N GLY A 41 -10.53 3.90 8.73
CA GLY A 41 -10.81 3.42 7.38
C GLY A 41 -11.87 2.31 7.34
N PRO A 42 -12.06 1.65 6.19
CA PRO A 42 -13.08 0.61 6.02
C PRO A 42 -12.79 -0.70 6.77
N GLY A 43 -11.64 -0.80 7.44
CA GLY A 43 -11.11 -2.05 7.97
C GLY A 43 -10.66 -3.02 6.88
N ILE A 44 -10.10 -4.15 7.30
CA ILE A 44 -9.58 -5.21 6.44
C ILE A 44 -10.43 -6.46 6.65
N VAL A 45 -10.82 -7.09 5.54
CA VAL A 45 -11.56 -8.35 5.60
C VAL A 45 -10.67 -9.43 6.22
N LYS A 46 -11.22 -10.17 7.20
CA LYS A 46 -10.56 -11.25 7.95
C LYS A 46 -9.57 -12.09 7.12
N LYS A 47 -10.03 -12.57 5.96
CA LYS A 47 -9.26 -13.47 5.07
C LYS A 47 -8.02 -12.82 4.44
N GLN A 48 -7.95 -11.49 4.35
CA GLN A 48 -6.85 -10.77 3.72
C GLN A 48 -5.79 -10.30 4.71
N ILE A 49 -6.11 -10.21 6.00
CA ILE A 49 -5.17 -9.71 7.03
C ILE A 49 -3.85 -10.48 7.00
N PRO A 50 -3.83 -11.83 7.06
CA PRO A 50 -2.55 -12.56 7.09
C PRO A 50 -1.68 -12.25 5.87
N SER A 51 -2.27 -12.26 4.67
CA SER A 51 -1.50 -11.99 3.44
C SER A 51 -0.98 -10.55 3.35
N ILE A 52 -1.73 -9.55 3.84
CA ILE A 52 -1.28 -8.14 3.80
C ILE A 52 -0.05 -7.92 4.68
N PHE A 53 0.04 -8.59 5.83
CA PHE A 53 1.12 -8.35 6.80
C PHE A 53 2.21 -9.42 6.81
N GLY A 54 1.91 -10.65 6.34
CA GLY A 54 2.81 -11.80 6.40
C GLY A 54 3.22 -12.36 5.02
N GLN A 55 2.94 -11.64 3.93
CA GLN A 55 3.41 -12.02 2.59
C GLN A 55 4.06 -10.81 1.91
N LEU A 56 5.28 -11.00 1.39
CA LEU A 56 5.94 -10.02 0.52
C LEU A 56 5.31 -10.04 -0.86
N LEU A 57 5.28 -8.88 -1.49
CA LEU A 57 4.71 -8.66 -2.82
C LEU A 57 3.19 -8.95 -2.88
N TYR A 58 2.49 -8.79 -1.74
CA TYR A 58 1.04 -8.97 -1.66
C TYR A 58 0.32 -7.62 -1.58
N GLY A 59 -0.72 -7.45 -2.37
CA GLY A 59 -1.51 -6.22 -2.37
C GLY A 59 -2.35 -6.03 -3.62
N SER A 60 -3.39 -5.21 -3.50
CA SER A 60 -4.28 -4.86 -4.62
C SER A 60 -3.66 -3.84 -5.61
N LYS A 61 -2.51 -3.25 -5.25
CA LYS A 61 -1.90 -2.10 -5.94
C LYS A 61 -0.95 -2.47 -7.10
N PHE A 62 -0.51 -3.74 -7.22
CA PHE A 62 0.48 -4.15 -8.24
C PHE A 62 -0.01 -4.18 -9.68
N HIS A 63 -1.28 -4.51 -9.88
CA HIS A 63 -1.81 -4.78 -11.22
C HIS A 63 -2.45 -3.57 -11.89
N ARG A 64 -2.47 -2.42 -11.21
CA ARG A 64 -3.09 -1.20 -11.71
C ARG A 64 -2.07 -0.08 -11.71
N LEU A 65 -1.81 0.47 -12.89
CA LEU A 65 -1.08 1.73 -13.02
C LEU A 65 -2.03 2.84 -12.56
N ARG A 66 -1.91 3.19 -11.28
CA ARG A 66 -2.65 4.25 -10.60
C ARG A 66 -1.70 4.87 -9.58
N MET A 67 -1.78 6.19 -9.41
CA MET A 67 -1.01 6.87 -8.37
C MET A 67 -1.55 6.49 -6.99
N SER A 68 -0.66 6.01 -6.12
CA SER A 68 -0.90 5.69 -4.71
C SER A 68 0.40 5.91 -3.93
N ARG A 69 0.31 6.03 -2.59
CA ARG A 69 1.51 6.26 -1.75
C ARG A 69 2.43 5.04 -1.71
N GLY A 70 1.86 3.83 -1.73
CA GLY A 70 2.58 2.57 -1.88
C GLY A 70 2.37 1.95 -3.27
N GLN A 71 3.44 1.46 -3.91
CA GLN A 71 3.39 0.87 -5.26
C GLN A 71 3.67 -0.64 -5.27
N GLN A 72 4.63 -1.09 -4.48
CA GLN A 72 5.21 -2.44 -4.57
C GLN A 72 4.74 -3.39 -3.46
N GLY A 73 3.72 -3.06 -2.65
CA GLY A 73 3.14 -3.97 -1.63
C GLY A 73 4.13 -4.72 -0.74
N ILE A 74 5.29 -4.11 -0.47
CA ILE A 74 6.33 -4.63 0.43
C ILE A 74 6.39 -3.84 1.74
N GLY A 75 5.92 -2.60 1.76
CA GLY A 75 6.24 -1.63 2.81
C GLY A 75 5.89 -2.12 4.20
N ILE A 76 4.61 -2.44 4.43
CA ILE A 76 4.15 -2.86 5.76
C ILE A 76 4.64 -4.26 6.14
N SER A 77 4.70 -5.20 5.19
CA SER A 77 5.23 -6.55 5.41
C SER A 77 6.73 -6.52 5.75
N ALA A 78 7.50 -5.62 5.15
CA ALA A 78 8.92 -5.42 5.46
C ALA A 78 9.12 -4.78 6.83
N ALA A 79 8.27 -3.81 7.22
CA ALA A 79 8.27 -3.28 8.56
C ALA A 79 7.96 -4.35 9.62
N GLY A 80 6.97 -5.21 9.33
CA GLY A 80 6.65 -6.36 10.17
C GLY A 80 7.78 -7.38 10.25
N MET A 81 8.43 -7.70 9.12
CA MET A 81 9.60 -8.57 9.08
C MET A 81 10.76 -8.01 9.90
N TYR A 82 11.03 -6.70 9.81
CA TYR A 82 12.07 -6.06 10.60
C TYR A 82 11.76 -6.11 12.09
N GLY A 83 10.51 -5.85 12.49
CA GLY A 83 10.08 -5.99 13.88
C GLY A 83 10.26 -7.42 14.40
N LEU A 84 9.86 -8.42 13.61
CA LEU A 84 10.05 -9.84 13.94
C LEU A 84 11.53 -10.22 14.07
N LEU A 85 12.40 -9.75 13.15
CA LEU A 85 13.82 -10.07 13.16
C LEU A 85 14.57 -9.42 14.33
N THR A 86 14.14 -8.24 14.77
CA THR A 86 14.80 -7.49 15.85
C THR A 86 14.28 -7.88 17.24
N THR A 87 12.99 -8.16 17.38
CA THR A 87 12.35 -8.38 18.69
C THR A 87 11.81 -9.79 18.90
N GLY A 88 11.68 -10.57 17.82
CA GLY A 88 11.02 -11.88 17.84
C GLY A 88 9.50 -11.81 18.02
N LYS A 89 8.90 -10.61 18.04
CA LYS A 89 7.46 -10.43 18.24
C LYS A 89 6.71 -10.39 16.90
N PRO A 90 5.54 -11.05 16.82
CA PRO A 90 4.69 -10.95 15.64
C PRO A 90 4.06 -9.56 15.53
N VAL A 91 3.62 -9.20 14.32
CA VAL A 91 2.83 -7.98 14.11
C VAL A 91 1.44 -8.21 14.67
N ARG A 92 0.96 -7.28 15.51
CA ARG A 92 -0.40 -7.34 16.05
C ARG A 92 -1.32 -6.42 15.25
N ILE A 93 -2.43 -6.96 14.74
CA ILE A 93 -3.39 -6.26 13.91
C ILE A 93 -4.78 -6.41 14.49
N ILE A 94 -5.46 -5.30 14.75
CA ILE A 94 -6.87 -5.27 15.11
C ILE A 94 -7.62 -4.65 13.95
N SER A 95 -8.68 -5.29 13.45
CA SER A 95 -9.48 -4.69 12.39
C SER A 95 -10.97 -5.01 12.52
N ARG A 96 -11.81 -4.02 12.18
CA ARG A 96 -13.26 -4.14 12.12
C ARG A 96 -13.79 -3.46 10.87
N THR A 97 -14.63 -4.16 10.11
CA THR A 97 -15.17 -3.63 8.84
C THR A 97 -16.46 -2.83 9.00
N SER A 98 -17.19 -3.03 10.08
CA SER A 98 -18.42 -2.29 10.39
C SER A 98 -18.84 -2.51 11.84
N THR A 99 -19.74 -1.67 12.36
CA THR A 99 -20.32 -1.79 13.71
C THR A 99 -21.05 -3.10 13.96
N ARG A 100 -21.53 -3.76 12.90
CA ARG A 100 -22.21 -5.07 12.99
C ARG A 100 -21.24 -6.24 12.95
N ALA A 101 -20.01 -6.01 12.49
CA ALA A 101 -18.97 -7.02 12.45
C ALA A 101 -18.20 -7.03 13.77
N LYS A 102 -17.72 -8.20 14.18
CA LYS A 102 -16.81 -8.31 15.31
C LYS A 102 -15.43 -7.78 14.92
N ALA A 103 -14.71 -7.21 15.88
CA ALA A 103 -13.32 -6.86 15.67
C ALA A 103 -12.46 -8.14 15.76
N HIS A 104 -11.51 -8.28 14.84
CA HIS A 104 -10.57 -9.39 14.81
C HIS A 104 -9.20 -8.92 15.23
N CYS A 105 -8.60 -9.60 16.21
CA CYS A 105 -7.22 -9.40 16.61
C CYS A 105 -6.37 -10.55 16.09
N TYR A 106 -5.30 -10.20 15.39
CA TYR A 106 -4.37 -11.10 14.73
C TYR A 106 -2.96 -10.86 15.20
N GLU A 107 -2.22 -11.93 15.42
CA GLU A 107 -0.77 -11.88 15.52
C GLU A 107 -0.18 -12.67 14.36
N VAL A 108 0.51 -11.97 13.45
CA VAL A 108 1.00 -12.54 12.20
C VAL A 108 2.51 -12.38 12.12
N GLN A 109 3.17 -13.45 11.71
CA GLN A 109 4.58 -13.48 11.36
C GLN A 109 4.76 -13.96 9.90
N ILE A 110 5.93 -13.71 9.32
CA ILE A 110 6.25 -14.13 7.95
C ILE A 110 7.20 -15.32 7.96
N ASP A 111 6.81 -16.41 7.30
CA ASP A 111 7.75 -17.47 6.92
C ASP A 111 8.60 -16.95 5.75
N THR A 112 9.81 -16.49 6.06
CA THR A 112 10.75 -15.92 5.07
C THR A 112 11.24 -16.93 4.04
N LYS A 113 11.21 -18.24 4.36
CA LYS A 113 11.62 -19.30 3.41
C LYS A 113 10.54 -19.55 2.37
N LYS A 114 9.27 -19.53 2.77
CA LYS A 114 8.14 -19.83 1.88
C LYS A 114 7.43 -18.60 1.35
N ASN A 115 7.74 -17.42 1.87
CA ASN A 115 7.00 -16.17 1.65
C ASN A 115 5.49 -16.37 1.89
N ARG A 116 5.15 -16.85 3.08
CA ARG A 116 3.75 -17.12 3.48
C ARG A 116 3.50 -16.59 4.89
N PRO A 117 2.27 -16.12 5.16
CA PRO A 117 1.92 -15.72 6.50
C PRO A 117 1.79 -16.94 7.41
N ASP A 118 2.27 -16.79 8.63
CA ASP A 118 2.06 -17.72 9.72
C ASP A 118 1.29 -17.00 10.84
N ILE A 119 0.15 -17.58 11.23
CA ILE A 119 -0.80 -16.96 12.15
C ILE A 119 -0.52 -17.53 13.54
N VAL A 120 0.01 -16.69 14.42
CA VAL A 120 0.31 -17.05 15.80
C VAL A 120 -0.96 -17.02 16.66
N HIS A 121 -1.79 -16.00 16.44
CA HIS A 121 -3.06 -15.81 17.17
C HIS A 121 -4.17 -15.25 16.25
N ASP A 122 -5.40 -15.72 16.43
CA ASP A 122 -6.63 -15.22 15.78
C ASP A 122 -7.77 -15.27 16.81
N GLU A 123 -8.18 -14.10 17.28
CA GLU A 123 -9.29 -13.98 18.22
C GLU A 123 -10.26 -12.84 17.84
N GLN A 124 -11.44 -12.88 18.46
CA GLN A 124 -12.42 -11.81 18.38
C GLN A 124 -12.36 -11.01 19.68
N ILE A 125 -12.21 -9.69 19.57
CA ILE A 125 -12.15 -8.79 20.71
C ILE A 125 -13.26 -7.76 20.66
N GLU A 126 -13.61 -7.21 21.82
CA GLU A 126 -14.38 -5.97 21.88
C GLU A 126 -13.46 -4.80 21.54
N TRP A 127 -13.94 -3.90 20.69
CA TRP A 127 -13.19 -2.74 20.23
C TRP A 127 -14.13 -1.56 20.01
N ASP A 128 -13.75 -0.40 20.52
CA ASP A 128 -14.61 0.78 20.54
C ASP A 128 -14.79 1.38 19.13
N ALA A 129 -13.77 1.33 18.27
CA ALA A 129 -13.76 2.02 16.97
C ALA A 129 -14.68 1.36 15.93
N SER A 130 -15.76 2.02 15.52
CA SER A 130 -16.85 1.48 14.67
C SER A 130 -16.39 0.67 13.45
N HIS A 131 -15.31 1.12 12.83
CA HIS A 131 -14.59 0.46 11.75
C HIS A 131 -13.16 1.02 11.74
N GLY A 132 -12.26 0.31 11.08
CA GLY A 132 -10.87 0.73 10.93
C GLY A 132 -9.89 -0.40 11.17
N THR A 133 -8.61 -0.03 11.16
CA THR A 133 -7.52 -0.95 11.43
C THR A 133 -6.54 -0.30 12.40
N ARG A 134 -6.07 -1.08 13.38
CA ARG A 134 -4.93 -0.75 14.24
C ARG A 134 -3.82 -1.76 13.97
N VAL A 135 -2.62 -1.26 13.69
CA VAL A 135 -1.41 -2.06 13.46
C VAL A 135 -0.38 -1.69 14.51
N GLU A 136 0.14 -2.69 15.21
CA GLU A 136 1.16 -2.56 16.24
C GLU A 136 2.39 -3.38 15.84
N ILE A 137 3.55 -2.72 15.80
CA ILE A 137 4.83 -3.34 15.48
C ILE A 137 5.83 -2.98 16.58
N GLU A 138 6.40 -3.99 17.21
CA GLU A 138 7.56 -3.84 18.09
C GLU A 138 8.84 -3.99 17.25
N LEU A 139 9.77 -3.04 17.38
CA LEU A 139 11.04 -3.06 16.67
C LEU A 139 12.17 -2.42 17.48
N GLU A 140 13.39 -2.85 17.19
CA GLU A 140 14.59 -2.10 17.59
C GLU A 140 14.72 -0.84 16.73
N ALA A 141 14.83 0.33 17.34
CA ALA A 141 14.92 1.61 16.64
C ALA A 141 15.60 2.69 17.49
N LYS A 142 15.92 3.81 16.84
CA LYS A 142 16.31 5.05 17.52
C LYS A 142 15.26 6.12 17.25
N TYR A 143 14.61 6.62 18.31
CA TYR A 143 13.74 7.77 18.19
C TYR A 143 14.57 9.07 18.05
N GLN A 144 14.50 9.71 16.90
CA GLN A 144 15.22 10.95 16.61
C GLN A 144 14.25 12.14 16.60
N ARG A 145 14.64 13.23 17.28
CA ARG A 145 13.93 14.51 17.26
C ARG A 145 14.53 15.47 16.24
N GLY A 146 13.72 16.43 15.79
CA GLY A 146 14.14 17.48 14.88
C GLY A 146 13.98 17.09 13.41
N ARG A 147 14.83 17.68 12.54
CA ARG A 147 14.79 17.42 11.10
C ARG A 147 14.96 15.93 10.82
N GLN A 148 14.13 15.40 9.91
CA GLN A 148 14.09 13.96 9.55
C GLN A 148 13.55 13.04 10.67
N GLY A 149 13.04 13.59 11.78
CA GLY A 149 12.37 12.83 12.83
C GLY A 149 10.92 12.48 12.50
N VAL A 150 10.29 11.72 13.40
CA VAL A 150 8.86 11.37 13.29
C VAL A 150 7.99 12.63 13.30
N ASP A 151 8.30 13.58 14.17
CA ASP A 151 7.58 14.84 14.31
C ASP A 151 7.56 15.65 13.00
N ASP A 152 8.73 15.80 12.36
CA ASP A 152 8.87 16.54 11.10
C ASP A 152 8.11 15.84 9.95
N TYR A 153 8.17 14.51 9.88
CA TYR A 153 7.36 13.75 8.91
C TYR A 153 5.87 13.98 9.12
N LEU A 154 5.36 13.91 10.35
CA LEU A 154 3.92 14.08 10.63
C LEU A 154 3.47 15.50 10.31
N MET A 155 4.25 16.51 10.68
CA MET A 155 3.98 17.91 10.33
C MET A 155 3.93 18.10 8.81
N GLN A 156 4.93 17.62 8.06
CA GLN A 156 4.96 17.72 6.60
C GLN A 156 3.79 16.98 5.95
N THR A 157 3.44 15.81 6.48
CA THR A 157 2.31 15.00 5.99
C THR A 157 0.99 15.69 6.24
N ALA A 158 0.80 16.32 7.40
CA ALA A 158 -0.39 17.10 7.72
C ALA A 158 -0.55 18.32 6.78
N ILE A 159 0.55 19.03 6.49
CA ILE A 159 0.55 20.17 5.56
C ILE A 159 0.20 19.71 4.13
N ALA A 160 0.77 18.59 3.67
CA ALA A 160 0.52 18.06 2.34
C ALA A 160 -0.87 17.44 2.17
N ASN A 161 -1.52 17.01 3.27
CA ASN A 161 -2.81 16.34 3.26
C ASN A 161 -3.79 17.07 4.20
N PRO A 162 -4.31 18.25 3.80
CA PRO A 162 -5.11 19.11 4.68
C PRO A 162 -6.44 18.49 5.11
N HIS A 163 -6.87 17.41 4.47
CA HIS A 163 -8.09 16.66 4.80
C HIS A 163 -7.90 15.62 5.92
N VAL A 164 -6.69 15.47 6.45
CA VAL A 164 -6.34 14.45 7.45
C VAL A 164 -6.28 15.04 8.84
N THR A 165 -6.80 14.30 9.82
CA THR A 165 -6.55 14.57 11.25
C THR A 165 -5.58 13.56 11.82
N PHE A 166 -4.46 14.01 12.38
CA PHE A 166 -3.54 13.17 13.15
C PHE A 166 -3.67 13.42 14.65
N ARG A 167 -3.65 12.34 15.43
CA ARG A 167 -3.46 12.35 16.88
C ARG A 167 -2.18 11.58 17.19
N TYR A 168 -1.16 12.23 17.72
CA TYR A 168 0.16 11.67 17.92
C TYR A 168 0.55 11.66 19.40
N ARG A 169 0.91 10.51 19.95
CA ARG A 169 1.57 10.36 21.26
C ARG A 169 3.01 9.90 21.06
N ALA A 170 3.95 10.77 21.43
CA ALA A 170 5.38 10.52 21.37
C ALA A 170 5.86 9.63 22.54
N PRO A 171 7.08 9.05 22.47
CA PRO A 171 7.59 8.17 23.53
C PRO A 171 7.79 8.83 24.89
N ASP A 172 7.95 10.16 24.92
CA ASP A 172 8.05 10.95 26.15
C ASP A 172 6.69 11.34 26.74
N GLY A 173 5.59 10.82 26.18
CA GLY A 173 4.22 11.09 26.61
C GLY A 173 3.65 12.40 26.08
N ARG A 174 4.40 13.19 25.29
CA ARG A 174 3.87 14.38 24.64
C ARG A 174 2.79 13.99 23.63
N GLU A 175 1.66 14.67 23.71
CA GLU A 175 0.57 14.53 22.76
C GLU A 175 0.50 15.74 21.83
N GLU A 176 0.33 15.49 20.55
CA GLU A 176 0.14 16.50 19.52
C GLU A 176 -1.05 16.14 18.64
N GLN A 177 -1.80 17.16 18.24
CA GLN A 177 -2.92 17.00 17.32
C GLN A 177 -2.73 17.91 16.11
N TYR A 178 -2.89 17.33 14.93
CA TYR A 178 -2.89 18.03 13.66
C TYR A 178 -4.32 17.94 13.11
N PRO A 179 -5.19 18.94 13.36
CA PRO A 179 -6.57 18.90 12.89
C PRO A 179 -6.63 19.12 11.37
N ALA A 180 -7.59 18.47 10.71
CA ALA A 180 -7.85 18.70 9.30
C ALA A 180 -8.23 20.17 9.02
N ALA A 181 -7.55 20.79 8.07
CA ALA A 181 -7.85 22.12 7.56
C ALA A 181 -8.92 22.11 6.45
N ALA A 182 -9.15 20.95 5.82
CA ALA A 182 -10.15 20.75 4.77
C ALA A 182 -11.08 19.58 5.12
N ARG A 183 -12.34 19.66 4.67
CA ARG A 183 -13.34 18.58 4.82
C ARG A 183 -13.67 17.90 3.49
N GLN A 184 -12.86 18.15 2.47
CA GLN A 184 -13.05 17.58 1.14
C GLN A 184 -11.89 16.64 0.82
N LEU A 185 -12.23 15.43 0.37
CA LEU A 185 -11.24 14.47 -0.11
C LEU A 185 -10.68 14.87 -1.48
N PRO A 186 -9.40 14.58 -1.75
CA PRO A 186 -8.84 14.74 -3.07
C PRO A 186 -9.53 13.80 -4.08
N ALA A 187 -9.49 14.18 -5.36
CA ALA A 187 -10.03 13.33 -6.41
C ALA A 187 -9.22 12.03 -6.52
N ILE A 188 -9.92 10.89 -6.45
CA ILE A 188 -9.32 9.57 -6.55
C ILE A 188 -8.63 9.43 -7.93
N PRO A 189 -7.31 9.15 -7.99
CA PRO A 189 -6.60 8.97 -9.25
C PRO A 189 -7.23 7.82 -10.06
N LYS A 190 -7.42 8.00 -11.36
CA LYS A 190 -7.93 6.94 -12.23
C LYS A 190 -6.78 6.07 -12.70
N SER A 191 -7.04 4.76 -12.85
CA SER A 191 -6.06 3.87 -13.47
C SER A 191 -5.92 4.21 -14.96
N ILE A 192 -4.69 4.18 -15.45
CA ILE A 192 -4.37 4.45 -16.86
C ILE A 192 -3.68 3.25 -17.50
N ARG A 193 -3.71 3.20 -18.83
CA ARG A 193 -2.84 2.30 -19.60
C ARG A 193 -1.42 2.88 -19.67
N PRO A 194 -0.37 2.04 -19.78
CA PRO A 194 0.99 2.51 -19.92
C PRO A 194 1.19 3.35 -21.19
N HIS A 195 2.12 4.30 -21.15
CA HIS A 195 2.55 5.05 -22.32
C HIS A 195 3.74 4.32 -23.00
N PRO A 196 3.79 4.16 -24.34
CA PRO A 196 4.83 3.37 -25.01
C PRO A 196 6.27 3.82 -24.71
N HIS A 197 6.49 5.14 -24.57
CA HIS A 197 7.81 5.70 -24.28
C HIS A 197 8.43 5.22 -22.96
N GLY A 198 7.60 4.84 -21.98
CA GLY A 198 8.07 4.43 -20.65
C GLY A 198 8.18 2.92 -20.47
N ILE A 199 8.16 2.15 -21.56
CA ILE A 199 8.03 0.69 -21.50
C ILE A 199 9.34 0.02 -21.87
N GLU A 200 9.80 -0.83 -20.95
CA GLU A 200 10.98 -1.66 -21.13
C GLU A 200 10.64 -2.96 -21.86
N LEU A 201 11.66 -3.60 -22.45
CA LEU A 201 11.50 -4.82 -23.24
C LEU A 201 10.80 -5.95 -22.48
N GLY A 202 11.20 -6.20 -21.23
CA GLY A 202 10.58 -7.27 -20.42
C GLY A 202 9.09 -7.04 -20.17
N VAL A 203 8.70 -5.78 -19.92
CA VAL A 203 7.30 -5.39 -19.76
C VAL A 203 6.55 -5.55 -21.09
N LEU A 204 7.15 -5.12 -22.20
CA LEU A 204 6.56 -5.27 -23.52
C LEU A 204 6.30 -6.74 -23.88
N ILE A 205 7.26 -7.62 -23.62
CA ILE A 205 7.12 -9.08 -23.86
C ILE A 205 5.96 -9.63 -23.02
N LYS A 206 5.89 -9.29 -21.74
CA LYS A 206 4.80 -9.72 -20.87
C LYS A 206 3.44 -9.18 -21.35
N MET A 207 3.38 -7.91 -21.75
CA MET A 207 2.16 -7.32 -22.30
C MET A 207 1.71 -8.02 -23.59
N LEU A 208 2.64 -8.43 -24.46
CA LEU A 208 2.34 -9.21 -25.66
C LEU A 208 1.80 -10.62 -25.34
N GLN A 209 2.23 -11.23 -24.24
CA GLN A 209 1.73 -12.52 -23.78
C GLN A 209 0.33 -12.40 -23.14
N ASP A 210 0.09 -11.32 -22.40
CA ASP A 210 -1.15 -11.10 -21.65
C ASP A 210 -2.28 -10.44 -22.49
N THR A 211 -1.94 -9.89 -23.68
CA THR A 211 -2.90 -9.14 -24.50
C THR A 211 -4.04 -10.01 -25.03
N ARG A 212 -5.24 -9.42 -25.08
CA ARG A 212 -6.41 -10.01 -25.77
C ARG A 212 -6.45 -9.66 -27.26
N GLY A 213 -5.58 -8.76 -27.72
CA GLY A 213 -5.51 -8.33 -29.11
C GLY A 213 -5.01 -9.46 -30.02
N LYS A 214 -5.73 -9.76 -31.10
CA LYS A 214 -5.31 -10.81 -32.05
C LYS A 214 -4.16 -10.35 -32.94
N SER A 215 -4.08 -9.06 -33.23
CA SER A 215 -3.03 -8.45 -34.07
C SER A 215 -2.18 -7.45 -33.30
N VAL A 216 -0.96 -7.22 -33.77
CA VAL A 216 -0.05 -6.20 -33.20
C VAL A 216 -0.69 -4.81 -33.20
N ARG A 217 -1.48 -4.48 -34.23
CA ARG A 217 -2.20 -3.21 -34.29
C ARG A 217 -3.23 -3.09 -33.16
N GLN A 218 -4.01 -4.15 -32.91
CA GLN A 218 -5.00 -4.16 -31.83
C GLN A 218 -4.34 -4.07 -30.46
N PHE A 219 -3.23 -4.77 -30.27
CA PHE A 219 -2.40 -4.68 -29.08
C PHE A 219 -1.93 -3.23 -28.84
N LEU A 220 -1.31 -2.61 -29.86
CA LEU A 220 -0.78 -1.26 -29.75
C LEU A 220 -1.85 -0.22 -29.41
N THR A 221 -3.04 -0.29 -30.00
CA THR A 221 -4.13 0.68 -29.72
C THR A 221 -4.93 0.34 -28.46
N GLY A 222 -4.99 -0.94 -28.09
CA GLY A 222 -5.79 -1.45 -26.98
C GLY A 222 -5.09 -1.37 -25.64
N ASP A 223 -3.79 -1.62 -25.60
CA ASP A 223 -3.07 -1.83 -24.35
C ASP A 223 -2.17 -0.65 -23.95
N PHE A 224 -1.97 0.30 -24.86
CA PHE A 224 -1.24 1.54 -24.57
C PHE A 224 -2.14 2.78 -24.57
N SER A 225 -1.74 3.77 -23.78
CA SER A 225 -2.26 5.12 -23.83
C SER A 225 -1.69 5.89 -25.01
N ARG A 226 -2.49 6.79 -25.59
CA ARG A 226 -2.10 7.73 -26.66
C ARG A 226 -1.63 7.08 -27.98
N VAL A 227 -1.91 5.80 -28.21
CA VAL A 227 -1.64 5.14 -29.49
C VAL A 227 -2.90 5.06 -30.34
N SER A 228 -3.00 5.92 -31.36
CA SER A 228 -4.08 5.87 -32.34
C SER A 228 -3.82 4.80 -33.41
N PRO A 229 -4.84 4.37 -34.18
CA PRO A 229 -4.62 3.42 -35.27
C PRO A 229 -3.62 3.89 -36.32
N ARG A 230 -3.49 5.21 -36.52
CA ARG A 230 -2.48 5.81 -37.41
C ARG A 230 -1.07 5.64 -36.83
N VAL A 231 -0.89 5.97 -35.56
CA VAL A 231 0.40 5.83 -34.86
C VAL A 231 0.81 4.37 -34.79
N ALA A 232 -0.12 3.45 -34.49
CA ALA A 232 0.15 2.02 -34.48
C ALA A 232 0.67 1.52 -35.84
N ASN A 233 0.10 1.98 -36.95
CA ASN A 233 0.58 1.61 -38.29
C ASN A 233 2.00 2.13 -38.55
N GLN A 234 2.30 3.37 -38.14
CA GLN A 234 3.65 3.93 -38.26
C GLN A 234 4.67 3.12 -37.45
N ILE A 235 4.33 2.75 -36.20
CA ILE A 235 5.20 1.91 -35.36
C ILE A 235 5.47 0.57 -36.05
N ILE A 236 4.44 -0.09 -36.57
CA ILE A 236 4.57 -1.38 -37.27
C ILE A 236 5.47 -1.25 -38.50
N GLU A 237 5.29 -0.21 -39.31
CA GLU A 237 6.12 0.05 -40.49
C GLU A 237 7.58 0.31 -40.13
N THR A 238 7.85 1.16 -39.15
CA THR A 238 9.22 1.46 -38.70
C THR A 238 9.90 0.25 -38.08
N SER A 239 9.16 -0.60 -37.38
CA SER A 239 9.68 -1.84 -36.76
C SER A 239 9.94 -2.99 -37.76
N GLY A 240 9.54 -2.86 -39.02
CA GLY A 240 9.66 -3.93 -40.02
C GLY A 240 8.74 -5.13 -39.77
N ILE A 241 7.73 -5.01 -38.91
CA ILE A 241 6.80 -6.10 -38.58
C ILE A 241 5.72 -6.20 -39.67
N ARG A 242 5.31 -7.43 -40.01
CA ARG A 242 4.20 -7.66 -40.95
C ARG A 242 2.91 -7.02 -40.41
N ARG A 243 2.19 -6.27 -41.26
CA ARG A 243 0.95 -5.55 -40.86
C ARG A 243 -0.13 -6.44 -40.22
N ASN A 244 -0.18 -7.72 -40.59
CA ASN A 244 -1.14 -8.70 -40.06
C ASN A 244 -0.49 -9.67 -39.06
N ALA A 245 0.69 -9.34 -38.51
CA ALA A 245 1.34 -10.14 -37.49
C ALA A 245 0.41 -10.32 -36.29
N ARG A 246 0.39 -11.54 -35.75
CA ARG A 246 -0.33 -11.84 -34.52
C ARG A 246 0.51 -11.35 -33.35
N ALA A 247 -0.12 -10.73 -32.36
CA ALA A 247 0.59 -10.25 -31.17
C ALA A 247 1.32 -11.43 -30.47
N SER A 248 0.64 -12.58 -30.38
CA SER A 248 1.17 -13.82 -29.81
C SER A 248 2.31 -14.48 -30.62
N SER A 249 2.59 -14.00 -31.84
CA SER A 249 3.68 -14.54 -32.67
C SER A 249 4.98 -13.76 -32.54
N LEU A 250 4.96 -12.64 -31.82
CA LEU A 250 6.17 -11.87 -31.50
C LEU A 250 6.76 -12.41 -30.20
N ASN A 251 7.92 -13.05 -30.31
CA ASN A 251 8.71 -13.48 -29.16
C ASN A 251 9.82 -12.47 -28.89
N GLY A 252 10.29 -12.45 -27.64
CA GLY A 252 11.52 -11.75 -27.29
C GLY A 252 12.75 -12.36 -27.99
N PRO A 253 13.92 -11.71 -27.88
CA PRO A 253 15.18 -12.31 -28.31
C PRO A 253 15.46 -13.65 -27.62
#